data_AF-A0A930SML8-F1
#
_entry.id   AF-A0A930SML8-F1
#
_cell.length_a   1.000
_cell.length_b   1.000
_cell.length_c   1.000
_cell.angle_alpha   90.00
_cell.angle_beta   90.00
_cell.angle_gamma   90.00
#
_symmetry.space_group_name_H-M   'P 1'
#
loop_
_entity.id
_entity.type
_entity.pdbx_description
1 polymer ?
#
loop_
_entity_poly.entity_id
_entity_poly.type
_entity_poly.pdbx_seq_one_letter_code
_entity_poly.pdbx_strand_id
1 'polypeptide(L)'
;MERDANLSNLDLSAVYALIDSILPFEACLYYQVLPLTIEGSRLVIGMVNPDDHVAMEYVKRQLAYINYSITTQAIASDWHRDLLSKYLSHHAKTRQQPATPAASVRPATKVSKSTGDEQNNRPTLIVDRPDQFLEENRDRENPPVVAARPAPVKSSSKANQTAGESPESTTTDPLAPSPLSTPPLHLQVDERHKESGELTLAALSPKDLMHALLSKVLKEGIGRLYFERKPQGGRILWSKDGVLQSVVESVDAIAFQGVINEFKLLTHLSLIPVHKPRQVEIERLYQDTRLLLRFRVMPTANGEEATLQVLRGSALRFYQQQQIDKLGRDALNTAQTLQMRLNAIRDRARQNLTYSPARSETLPALIELLKQMEIQVQEMIAARDSLKEADKPKSSPEG
;
A
#
# COMPACT_ATOMS: atom_id res chain seq x y z
N MET A 1 -33.03 -1.31 28.12
CA MET A 1 -33.32 -1.05 26.70
C MET A 1 -32.62 0.25 26.35
N GLU A 2 -31.30 0.21 26.22
CA GLU A 2 -30.42 1.39 26.11
C GLU A 2 -29.00 0.92 25.79
N ARG A 3 -28.54 1.08 24.52
CA ARG A 3 -27.11 1.13 24.12
C ARG A 3 -26.87 1.41 22.64
N ASP A 4 -27.90 1.40 21.80
CA ASP A 4 -27.78 1.53 20.33
C ASP A 4 -27.35 2.95 19.85
N ALA A 5 -27.41 3.95 20.73
CA ALA A 5 -27.30 5.38 20.36
C ALA A 5 -25.95 5.83 19.77
N ASN A 6 -24.85 5.11 19.99
CA ASN A 6 -23.50 5.54 19.61
C ASN A 6 -22.95 4.92 18.30
N LEU A 7 -23.65 3.97 17.67
CA LEU A 7 -23.19 3.36 16.41
C LEU A 7 -23.52 4.18 15.15
N SER A 8 -24.41 5.16 15.28
CA SER A 8 -24.96 5.96 14.18
C SER A 8 -24.04 7.06 13.65
N ASN A 9 -23.03 7.45 14.44
CA ASN A 9 -22.22 8.66 14.22
C ASN A 9 -20.72 8.36 14.06
N LEU A 10 -20.39 7.10 13.73
CA LEU A 10 -19.03 6.64 13.44
C LEU A 10 -18.59 7.10 12.04
N ASP A 11 -17.43 7.74 11.94
CA ASP A 11 -16.81 7.99 10.65
C ASP A 11 -16.32 6.66 10.04
N LEU A 12 -17.05 6.20 9.03
CA LEU A 12 -16.72 5.03 8.23
C LEU A 12 -15.31 5.14 7.63
N SER A 13 -14.86 6.35 7.28
CA SER A 13 -13.55 6.61 6.68
C SER A 13 -12.42 6.27 7.66
N ALA A 14 -12.52 6.77 8.90
CA ALA A 14 -11.62 6.40 9.98
C ALA A 14 -11.64 4.89 10.27
N VAL A 15 -12.82 4.25 10.33
CA VAL A 15 -12.93 2.80 10.54
C VAL A 15 -12.21 2.02 9.44
N TYR A 16 -12.39 2.40 8.16
CA TYR A 16 -11.70 1.76 7.04
C TYR A 16 -10.17 1.90 7.14
N ALA A 17 -9.67 3.10 7.48
CA ALA A 17 -8.24 3.33 7.71
C ALA A 17 -7.68 2.51 8.89
N LEU A 18 -8.48 2.26 9.93
CA LEU A 18 -8.10 1.41 11.07
C LEU A 18 -8.08 -0.09 10.70
N ILE A 19 -8.95 -0.54 9.78
CA ILE A 19 -8.91 -1.90 9.21
C ILE A 19 -7.63 -2.08 8.37
N ASP A 20 -7.28 -1.10 7.53
CA ASP A 20 -6.07 -1.16 6.70
C ASP A 20 -4.75 -1.07 7.51
N SER A 21 -4.75 -0.37 8.65
CA SER A 21 -3.51 -0.05 9.40
C SER A 21 -3.31 -0.81 10.72
N ILE A 22 -4.37 -1.31 11.36
CA ILE A 22 -4.28 -1.95 12.68
C ILE A 22 -4.77 -3.40 12.65
N LEU A 23 -5.97 -3.66 12.11
CA LEU A 23 -6.60 -4.98 12.17
C LEU A 23 -7.13 -5.39 10.79
N PRO A 24 -6.39 -6.23 10.03
CA PRO A 24 -6.69 -6.49 8.62
C PRO A 24 -8.07 -7.13 8.42
N PHE A 25 -8.64 -6.91 7.23
CA PHE A 25 -9.99 -7.34 6.86
C PHE A 25 -10.27 -8.83 7.18
N GLU A 26 -9.31 -9.72 6.90
CA GLU A 26 -9.46 -11.15 7.16
C GLU A 26 -9.61 -11.46 8.66
N ALA A 27 -8.93 -10.71 9.53
CA ALA A 27 -9.07 -10.85 10.99
C ALA A 27 -10.41 -10.28 11.47
N CYS A 28 -10.83 -9.13 10.93
CA CYS A 28 -12.13 -8.54 11.23
C CYS A 28 -13.30 -9.46 10.86
N LEU A 29 -13.19 -10.16 9.73
CA LEU A 29 -14.17 -11.14 9.26
C LEU A 29 -14.15 -12.43 10.09
N TYR A 30 -12.96 -13.02 10.32
CA TYR A 30 -12.84 -14.33 10.97
C TYR A 30 -13.19 -14.29 12.46
N TYR A 31 -12.69 -13.29 13.18
CA TYR A 31 -12.93 -13.13 14.63
C TYR A 31 -14.17 -12.29 14.97
N GLN A 32 -14.92 -11.81 13.96
CA GLN A 32 -16.13 -10.98 14.13
C GLN A 32 -15.91 -9.73 15.01
N VAL A 33 -14.78 -9.07 14.78
CA VAL A 33 -14.34 -7.86 15.49
C VAL A 33 -14.07 -6.71 14.51
N LEU A 34 -14.09 -5.47 15.00
CA LEU A 34 -13.87 -4.25 14.20
C LEU A 34 -13.20 -3.17 15.07
N PRO A 35 -12.16 -2.46 14.58
CA PRO A 35 -11.74 -1.21 15.22
C PRO A 35 -12.78 -0.12 14.93
N LEU A 36 -13.27 0.58 15.96
CA LEU A 36 -14.32 1.61 15.83
C LEU A 36 -13.74 3.03 15.86
N THR A 37 -13.07 3.40 16.95
CA THR A 37 -12.47 4.74 17.13
C THR A 37 -11.17 4.65 17.94
N ILE A 38 -10.26 5.61 17.73
CA ILE A 38 -9.17 5.91 18.66
C ILE A 38 -9.52 7.19 19.40
N GLU A 39 -9.62 7.10 20.72
CA GLU A 39 -9.88 8.21 21.64
C GLU A 39 -8.62 8.43 22.49
N GLY A 40 -7.72 9.28 22.00
CA GLY A 40 -6.43 9.53 22.64
C GLY A 40 -5.57 8.26 22.72
N SER A 41 -5.40 7.72 23.93
CA SER A 41 -4.66 6.47 24.18
C SER A 41 -5.57 5.24 24.34
N ARG A 42 -6.82 5.30 23.88
CA ARG A 42 -7.82 4.23 23.98
C ARG A 42 -8.31 3.83 22.59
N LEU A 43 -8.27 2.54 22.27
CA LEU A 43 -8.86 1.99 21.04
C LEU A 43 -10.17 1.29 21.40
N VAL A 44 -11.27 1.75 20.81
CA VAL A 44 -12.59 1.14 20.95
C VAL A 44 -12.76 0.07 19.88
N ILE A 45 -13.17 -1.13 20.29
CA ILE A 45 -13.24 -2.32 19.43
C ILE A 45 -14.63 -2.92 19.54
N GLY A 46 -15.33 -2.95 18.42
CA GLY A 46 -16.59 -3.65 18.27
C GLY A 46 -16.34 -5.16 18.24
N MET A 47 -17.09 -5.91 19.03
CA MET A 47 -17.11 -7.38 18.99
C MET A 47 -18.55 -7.87 18.85
N VAL A 48 -18.82 -8.79 17.93
CA VAL A 48 -20.16 -9.41 17.80
C VAL A 48 -20.46 -10.30 19.00
N ASN A 49 -19.44 -10.99 19.53
CA ASN A 49 -19.50 -11.71 20.79
C ASN A 49 -18.44 -11.14 21.77
N PRO A 50 -18.81 -10.43 22.84
CA PRO A 50 -17.85 -9.90 23.81
C PRO A 50 -17.17 -10.99 24.64
N ASP A 51 -17.76 -12.19 24.72
CA ASP A 51 -17.23 -13.34 25.45
C ASP A 51 -16.30 -14.23 24.58
N ASP A 52 -15.98 -13.82 23.34
CA ASP A 52 -14.98 -14.51 22.54
C ASP A 52 -13.56 -14.18 23.03
N HIS A 53 -13.06 -15.07 23.89
CA HIS A 53 -11.73 -14.99 24.49
C HIS A 53 -10.61 -15.15 23.44
N VAL A 54 -10.85 -15.86 22.33
CA VAL A 54 -9.85 -16.13 21.29
C VAL A 54 -9.70 -14.92 20.37
N ALA A 55 -10.83 -14.32 19.96
CA ALA A 55 -10.85 -13.02 19.28
C ALA A 55 -10.17 -11.96 20.15
N MET A 56 -10.48 -11.91 21.45
CA MET A 56 -9.88 -10.98 22.39
C MET A 56 -8.37 -11.19 22.58
N GLU A 57 -7.88 -12.44 22.62
CA GLU A 57 -6.45 -12.73 22.67
C GLU A 57 -5.73 -12.31 21.37
N TYR A 58 -6.32 -12.63 20.20
CA TYR A 58 -5.78 -12.22 18.91
C TYR A 58 -5.66 -10.69 18.81
N VAL A 59 -6.73 -9.98 19.17
CA VAL A 59 -6.78 -8.51 19.20
C VAL A 59 -5.76 -7.94 20.18
N LYS A 60 -5.64 -8.50 21.40
CA LYS A 60 -4.61 -8.11 22.38
C LYS A 60 -3.19 -8.33 21.85
N ARG A 61 -2.92 -9.43 21.13
CA ARG A 61 -1.60 -9.70 20.53
C ARG A 61 -1.29 -8.71 19.41
N GLN A 62 -2.24 -8.45 18.50
CA GLN A 62 -2.10 -7.46 17.43
C GLN A 62 -1.79 -6.05 17.97
N LEU A 63 -2.41 -5.68 19.10
CA LEU A 63 -2.30 -4.36 19.72
C LEU A 63 -1.18 -4.24 20.76
N ALA A 64 -0.54 -5.35 21.15
CA ALA A 64 0.53 -5.36 22.14
C ALA A 64 1.77 -4.53 21.74
N TYR A 65 1.87 -4.16 20.46
CA TYR A 65 2.92 -3.30 19.89
C TYR A 65 2.51 -1.83 19.75
N ILE A 66 1.27 -1.49 20.07
CA ILE A 66 0.68 -0.16 19.83
C ILE A 66 0.21 0.53 21.15
N ASN A 67 0.18 -0.21 22.26
CA ASN A 67 -0.05 0.30 23.62
C ASN A 67 -1.38 1.06 23.88
N TYR A 68 -2.35 0.97 22.98
CA TYR A 68 -3.70 1.48 23.25
C TYR A 68 -4.40 0.68 24.34
N SER A 69 -5.04 1.37 25.28
CA SER A 69 -5.96 0.71 26.23
C SER A 69 -7.19 0.23 25.47
N ILE A 70 -7.39 -1.07 25.41
CA ILE A 70 -8.50 -1.70 24.66
C ILE A 70 -9.81 -1.48 25.42
N THR A 71 -10.85 -1.04 24.71
CA THR A 71 -12.24 -0.98 25.22
C THR A 71 -13.14 -1.76 24.29
N THR A 72 -13.85 -2.76 24.82
CA THR A 72 -14.79 -3.56 24.04
C THR A 72 -16.17 -2.92 24.02
N GLN A 73 -16.80 -2.96 22.85
CA GLN A 73 -18.19 -2.59 22.66
C GLN A 73 -18.91 -3.76 21.95
N ALA A 74 -20.03 -4.22 22.49
CA ALA A 74 -20.86 -5.20 21.79
C ALA A 74 -21.51 -4.55 20.56
N ILE A 75 -21.45 -5.22 19.41
CA ILE A 75 -22.06 -4.78 18.15
C ILE A 75 -22.96 -5.85 17.57
N ALA A 76 -24.02 -5.46 16.85
CA ALA A 76 -24.92 -6.41 16.20
C ALA A 76 -24.21 -7.12 15.02
N SER A 77 -24.43 -8.44 14.89
CA SER A 77 -23.85 -9.25 13.81
C SER A 77 -24.25 -8.74 12.41
N ASP A 78 -25.50 -8.31 12.25
CA ASP A 78 -25.98 -7.72 11.01
C ASP A 78 -25.27 -6.41 10.67
N TRP A 79 -24.98 -5.56 11.67
CA TRP A 79 -24.26 -4.30 11.49
C TRP A 79 -22.79 -4.53 11.12
N HIS A 80 -22.12 -5.51 11.74
CA HIS A 80 -20.76 -5.95 11.39
C HIS A 80 -20.68 -6.40 9.92
N ARG A 81 -21.61 -7.29 9.51
CA ARG A 81 -21.71 -7.79 8.13
C ARG A 81 -21.99 -6.66 7.13
N ASP A 82 -22.91 -5.76 7.46
CA ASP A 82 -23.24 -4.60 6.65
C ASP A 82 -22.02 -3.69 6.46
N LEU A 83 -21.27 -3.40 7.53
CA LEU A 83 -20.08 -2.57 7.49
C LEU A 83 -18.98 -3.19 6.63
N LEU A 84 -18.67 -4.47 6.81
CA LEU A 84 -17.69 -5.17 5.98
C LEU A 84 -18.11 -5.22 4.50
N SER A 85 -19.40 -5.34 4.20
CA SER A 85 -19.91 -5.26 2.82
C SER A 85 -19.72 -3.86 2.21
N LYS A 86 -19.94 -2.80 3.01
CA LYS A 86 -19.73 -1.40 2.59
C LYS A 86 -18.26 -1.13 2.34
N TYR A 87 -17.37 -1.57 3.25
CA TYR A 87 -15.91 -1.52 3.10
C TYR A 87 -15.43 -2.21 1.82
N LEU A 88 -15.83 -3.47 1.58
CA LEU A 88 -15.49 -4.19 0.34
C LEU A 88 -15.98 -3.46 -0.91
N SER A 89 -17.20 -2.91 -0.88
CA SER A 89 -17.74 -2.14 -2.00
C SER A 89 -16.99 -0.83 -2.23
N HIS A 90 -16.47 -0.21 -1.18
CA HIS A 90 -15.68 1.02 -1.25
C HIS A 90 -14.29 0.72 -1.82
N HIS A 91 -13.55 -0.20 -1.21
CA HIS A 91 -12.22 -0.63 -1.66
C HIS A 91 -12.24 -1.17 -3.11
N ALA A 92 -13.32 -1.84 -3.53
CA ALA A 92 -13.52 -2.22 -4.93
C ALA A 92 -13.70 -0.99 -5.86
N LYS A 93 -14.50 0.01 -5.47
CA LYS A 93 -14.71 1.26 -6.25
C LYS A 93 -13.46 2.12 -6.33
N THR A 94 -12.72 2.30 -5.23
CA THR A 94 -11.41 3.00 -5.22
C THR A 94 -10.41 2.35 -6.18
N ARG A 95 -10.58 1.04 -6.45
CA ARG A 95 -9.77 0.26 -7.39
C ARG A 95 -10.40 0.14 -8.79
N GLN A 96 -11.56 0.74 -9.05
CA GLN A 96 -12.32 0.63 -10.29
C GLN A 96 -13.04 1.93 -10.68
N GLN A 97 -12.32 2.87 -11.29
CA GLN A 97 -12.87 3.68 -12.37
C GLN A 97 -11.78 4.09 -13.39
N PRO A 98 -12.06 4.11 -14.71
CA PRO A 98 -13.22 3.57 -15.42
C PRO A 98 -12.87 2.34 -16.29
N ALA A 99 -13.54 1.23 -16.04
CA ALA A 99 -13.95 0.28 -17.08
C ALA A 99 -15.47 0.17 -17.00
N THR A 100 -16.16 0.19 -18.15
CA THR A 100 -17.61 0.41 -18.21
C THR A 100 -18.44 -0.75 -17.64
N PRO A 101 -19.55 -0.48 -16.93
CA PRO A 101 -20.37 -1.52 -16.32
C PRO A 101 -21.32 -2.18 -17.33
N ALA A 102 -21.55 -3.47 -17.16
CA ALA A 102 -22.69 -4.20 -17.71
C ALA A 102 -23.28 -5.10 -16.62
N ALA A 103 -24.60 -4.98 -16.40
CA ALA A 103 -25.37 -5.89 -15.54
C ALA A 103 -25.78 -7.15 -16.35
N SER A 104 -26.41 -8.21 -15.81
CA SER A 104 -27.08 -8.36 -14.51
C SER A 104 -27.29 -9.84 -14.14
N VAL A 105 -27.60 -10.11 -12.86
CA VAL A 105 -28.51 -11.16 -12.34
C VAL A 105 -28.21 -12.67 -12.60
N ARG A 106 -28.17 -13.42 -11.48
CA ARG A 106 -28.44 -14.87 -11.29
C ARG A 106 -29.88 -15.00 -10.68
N PRO A 107 -30.60 -16.16 -10.64
CA PRO A 107 -30.06 -17.52 -10.42
C PRO A 107 -30.86 -18.76 -10.95
N ALA A 108 -30.39 -19.96 -10.56
CA ALA A 108 -31.17 -21.13 -10.08
C ALA A 108 -31.89 -22.16 -11.02
N THR A 109 -31.12 -23.20 -11.40
CA THR A 109 -31.40 -24.67 -11.20
C THR A 109 -32.54 -25.47 -11.89
N LYS A 110 -32.16 -26.74 -12.23
CA LYS A 110 -32.97 -27.98 -12.47
C LYS A 110 -33.74 -28.11 -13.81
N VAL A 111 -33.94 -29.32 -14.39
CA VAL A 111 -33.10 -30.55 -14.52
C VAL A 111 -33.74 -31.51 -15.57
N SER A 112 -32.92 -32.31 -16.27
CA SER A 112 -33.27 -33.47 -17.13
C SER A 112 -34.02 -33.30 -18.47
N LYS A 113 -33.45 -33.94 -19.51
CA LYS A 113 -34.00 -34.74 -20.64
C LYS A 113 -35.42 -34.44 -21.17
N SER A 114 -35.74 -34.45 -22.47
CA SER A 114 -35.03 -34.44 -23.79
C SER A 114 -36.15 -34.36 -24.88
N THR A 115 -36.02 -34.53 -26.21
CA THR A 115 -34.98 -35.01 -27.16
C THR A 115 -35.36 -34.53 -28.58
N GLY A 116 -34.42 -34.46 -29.53
CA GLY A 116 -34.73 -34.39 -30.98
C GLY A 116 -34.15 -33.19 -31.74
N ASP A 117 -33.08 -33.47 -32.49
CA ASP A 117 -32.56 -32.91 -33.75
C ASP A 117 -32.54 -31.41 -34.16
N GLU A 118 -31.50 -31.16 -34.98
CA GLU A 118 -31.24 -30.11 -35.97
C GLU A 118 -30.80 -28.66 -35.62
N GLN A 119 -29.74 -28.30 -36.37
CA GLN A 119 -29.26 -26.99 -36.81
C GLN A 119 -28.37 -26.07 -35.92
N ASN A 120 -27.24 -25.73 -36.55
CA ASN A 120 -26.32 -24.61 -36.35
C ASN A 120 -25.37 -24.51 -35.13
N ASN A 121 -24.15 -25.01 -35.39
CA ASN A 121 -22.95 -24.18 -35.47
C ASN A 121 -22.43 -23.50 -34.18
N ARG A 122 -21.51 -24.20 -33.49
CA ARG A 122 -20.47 -23.60 -32.63
C ARG A 122 -19.15 -24.37 -32.80
N PRO A 123 -18.01 -23.71 -33.07
CA PRO A 123 -16.70 -24.34 -32.96
C PRO A 123 -16.29 -24.47 -31.48
N THR A 124 -15.88 -25.67 -31.07
CA THR A 124 -15.40 -25.96 -29.72
C THR A 124 -13.97 -25.45 -29.55
N LEU A 125 -13.71 -24.68 -28.48
CA LEU A 125 -12.36 -24.25 -28.12
C LEU A 125 -11.68 -25.36 -27.29
N ILE A 126 -11.03 -26.29 -27.98
CA ILE A 126 -10.25 -27.38 -27.37
C ILE A 126 -8.97 -26.79 -26.75
N VAL A 127 -8.68 -27.20 -25.52
CA VAL A 127 -7.40 -26.95 -24.86
C VAL A 127 -6.52 -28.18 -25.07
N ASP A 128 -5.36 -27.99 -25.68
CA ASP A 128 -4.22 -28.89 -25.48
C ASP A 128 -2.88 -28.15 -25.66
N ARG A 129 -1.85 -28.66 -24.99
CA ARG A 129 -0.43 -28.39 -25.27
C ARG A 129 0.19 -29.70 -25.80
N PRO A 130 1.34 -29.63 -26.49
CA PRO A 130 2.56 -29.95 -25.76
C PRO A 130 3.81 -29.09 -26.11
N ASP A 131 4.74 -29.11 -25.16
CA ASP A 131 6.19 -29.42 -25.26
C ASP A 131 6.84 -29.67 -26.66
N GLN A 132 8.15 -29.48 -26.92
CA GLN A 132 9.31 -28.99 -26.14
C GLN A 132 10.55 -28.80 -27.08
N PHE A 133 11.56 -28.01 -26.66
CA PHE A 133 12.96 -27.97 -27.19
C PHE A 133 13.16 -27.60 -28.69
N LEU A 134 14.37 -27.33 -29.23
CA LEU A 134 15.57 -26.57 -28.82
C LEU A 134 16.37 -26.22 -30.11
N GLU A 135 17.19 -25.15 -30.08
CA GLU A 135 18.39 -24.95 -30.95
C GLU A 135 18.19 -24.90 -32.50
N GLU A 136 19.10 -24.39 -33.34
CA GLU A 136 20.02 -23.24 -33.21
C GLU A 136 20.34 -22.69 -34.63
N ASN A 137 20.87 -21.46 -34.72
CA ASN A 137 21.75 -20.93 -35.78
C ASN A 137 21.54 -21.31 -37.28
N ARG A 138 21.18 -20.31 -38.12
CA ARG A 138 22.06 -19.77 -39.20
C ARG A 138 21.44 -18.64 -40.04
N ASP A 139 22.30 -17.78 -40.58
CA ASP A 139 21.99 -16.61 -41.41
C ASP A 139 21.63 -16.95 -42.86
N ARG A 140 20.83 -16.08 -43.52
CA ARG A 140 21.25 -15.37 -44.77
C ARG A 140 20.19 -14.44 -45.41
N GLU A 141 20.66 -13.24 -45.75
CA GLU A 141 20.46 -12.45 -47.01
C GLU A 141 19.04 -11.97 -47.47
N ASN A 142 19.05 -10.85 -48.21
CA ASN A 142 17.96 -9.90 -48.55
C ASN A 142 17.95 -9.65 -50.10
N PRO A 143 17.17 -8.70 -50.70
CA PRO A 143 15.87 -8.14 -50.24
C PRO A 143 14.56 -8.05 -51.13
N PRO A 144 14.47 -7.90 -52.48
CA PRO A 144 13.71 -6.72 -53.00
C PRO A 144 12.68 -6.88 -54.16
N VAL A 145 11.92 -5.77 -54.41
CA VAL A 145 11.07 -5.37 -55.58
C VAL A 145 9.83 -6.22 -55.97
N VAL A 146 8.75 -5.75 -56.65
CA VAL A 146 8.41 -4.45 -57.33
C VAL A 146 6.97 -3.97 -56.93
N ALA A 147 6.58 -2.74 -57.26
CA ALA A 147 5.30 -2.07 -56.92
C ALA A 147 4.24 -2.00 -58.04
N ALA A 148 2.98 -1.63 -57.70
CA ALA A 148 2.04 -0.89 -58.59
C ALA A 148 0.88 -0.16 -57.85
N ARG A 149 0.40 0.97 -58.43
CA ARG A 149 -0.86 1.75 -58.18
C ARG A 149 -1.53 1.95 -59.58
N PRO A 150 -2.74 2.57 -59.79
CA PRO A 150 -3.62 3.46 -58.99
C PRO A 150 -5.06 2.89 -58.74
N ALA A 151 -6.03 3.44 -57.97
CA ALA A 151 -6.66 4.79 -57.82
C ALA A 151 -7.55 5.23 -59.03
N PRO A 152 -8.41 6.31 -58.97
CA PRO A 152 -8.90 7.16 -57.86
C PRO A 152 -10.20 6.71 -57.11
N VAL A 153 -11.42 7.32 -56.95
CA VAL A 153 -12.21 8.44 -57.57
C VAL A 153 -13.34 9.00 -56.61
N LYS A 154 -13.42 10.35 -56.39
CA LYS A 154 -14.59 11.23 -55.98
C LYS A 154 -15.41 10.93 -54.66
N SER A 155 -16.16 11.87 -54.03
CA SER A 155 -16.11 13.36 -53.91
C SER A 155 -17.17 13.91 -52.91
N SER A 156 -16.93 15.10 -52.30
CA SER A 156 -17.92 16.17 -51.90
C SER A 156 -19.11 15.89 -50.93
N SER A 157 -19.62 16.80 -50.06
CA SER A 157 -19.21 18.15 -49.59
C SER A 157 -20.23 18.80 -48.61
N LYS A 158 -19.79 19.75 -47.74
CA LYS A 158 -20.54 20.88 -47.08
C LYS A 158 -21.62 20.53 -46.01
N ALA A 159 -21.55 21.10 -44.78
CA ALA A 159 -22.06 22.40 -44.25
C ALA A 159 -23.55 22.32 -43.80
N ASN A 160 -24.09 22.99 -42.76
CA ASN A 160 -23.78 24.21 -41.97
C ASN A 160 -23.88 23.95 -40.43
N GLN A 161 -23.34 24.76 -39.50
CA GLN A 161 -23.84 26.04 -38.88
C GLN A 161 -25.30 25.95 -38.33
N THR A 162 -25.69 26.53 -37.17
CA THR A 162 -25.22 27.77 -36.50
C THR A 162 -25.47 27.73 -34.95
N ALA A 163 -25.18 28.84 -34.24
CA ALA A 163 -25.39 29.16 -32.79
C ALA A 163 -26.59 28.51 -32.07
N GLY A 164 -26.61 28.35 -30.72
CA GLY A 164 -25.70 28.79 -29.65
C GLY A 164 -26.35 28.50 -28.27
N GLU A 165 -26.15 29.19 -27.14
CA GLU A 165 -25.27 30.32 -26.73
C GLU A 165 -24.85 30.11 -25.23
N SER A 166 -24.81 31.12 -24.35
CA SER A 166 -24.51 30.97 -22.88
C SER A 166 -25.06 32.13 -22.03
N PRO A 167 -25.30 31.92 -20.73
CA PRO A 167 -24.83 32.88 -19.72
C PRO A 167 -24.15 32.23 -18.49
N GLU A 168 -23.56 33.08 -17.66
CA GLU A 168 -22.68 32.72 -16.52
C GLU A 168 -23.43 32.34 -15.24
N SER A 169 -22.74 31.65 -14.31
CA SER A 169 -22.96 31.82 -12.87
C SER A 169 -21.67 31.57 -12.09
N THR A 170 -21.44 32.36 -11.03
CA THR A 170 -20.20 32.38 -10.25
C THR A 170 -20.41 31.74 -8.88
N THR A 171 -19.54 30.82 -8.44
CA THR A 171 -19.47 30.43 -7.02
C THR A 171 -18.07 29.95 -6.62
N THR A 172 -17.69 30.31 -5.39
CA THR A 172 -16.42 30.03 -4.70
C THR A 172 -16.08 28.55 -4.51
N ASP A 173 -14.82 28.18 -4.76
CA ASP A 173 -14.26 26.87 -4.39
C ASP A 173 -14.00 26.74 -2.87
N PRO A 174 -14.36 25.61 -2.25
CA PRO A 174 -13.85 25.21 -0.94
C PRO A 174 -12.43 24.63 -1.04
N LEU A 175 -11.54 25.00 -0.11
CA LEU A 175 -10.18 24.49 -0.03
C LEU A 175 -10.17 22.96 0.19
N ALA A 176 -9.48 22.21 -0.67
CA ALA A 176 -9.38 20.75 -0.53
C ALA A 176 -8.56 20.35 0.71
N PRO A 177 -9.01 19.38 1.52
CA PRO A 177 -8.30 18.98 2.74
C PRO A 177 -7.00 18.24 2.42
N SER A 178 -5.89 18.72 2.97
CA SER A 178 -4.59 18.02 2.92
C SER A 178 -4.70 16.66 3.63
N PRO A 179 -4.03 15.59 3.14
CA PRO A 179 -4.09 14.29 3.77
C PRO A 179 -3.49 14.32 5.18
N LEU A 180 -4.22 13.78 6.15
CA LEU A 180 -3.82 13.71 7.56
C LEU A 180 -2.52 12.91 7.72
N SER A 181 -1.40 13.61 7.86
CA SER A 181 -0.10 12.99 8.17
C SER A 181 -0.09 12.57 9.65
N THR A 182 -0.55 11.35 9.91
CA THR A 182 -0.58 10.79 11.27
C THR A 182 0.85 10.65 11.82
N PRO A 183 1.12 11.10 13.06
CA PRO A 183 2.47 11.07 13.61
C PRO A 183 2.94 9.63 13.83
N PRO A 184 4.24 9.33 13.59
CA PRO A 184 4.77 7.97 13.74
C PRO A 184 4.62 7.46 15.18
N LEU A 185 4.07 6.26 15.31
CA LEU A 185 3.74 5.63 16.59
C LEU A 185 4.99 5.35 17.44
N HIS A 186 4.85 5.39 18.77
CA HIS A 186 5.96 5.08 19.67
C HIS A 186 6.30 3.57 19.67
N LEU A 187 7.58 3.25 19.49
CA LEU A 187 8.10 1.90 19.57
C LEU A 187 8.27 1.49 21.03
N GLN A 188 7.31 0.71 21.53
CA GLN A 188 7.39 0.03 22.81
C GLN A 188 8.48 -1.05 22.75
N VAL A 189 9.43 -1.03 23.68
CA VAL A 189 10.47 -2.05 23.83
C VAL A 189 10.65 -2.35 25.29
N ASP A 190 10.47 -3.61 25.69
CA ASP A 190 10.60 -3.99 27.09
C ASP A 190 12.09 -4.09 27.49
N GLU A 191 12.47 -3.32 28.50
CA GLU A 191 13.86 -3.18 28.92
C GLU A 191 14.31 -4.22 29.96
N ARG A 192 13.43 -5.14 30.38
CA ARG A 192 13.73 -6.22 31.35
C ARG A 192 14.91 -7.11 30.96
N HIS A 193 15.16 -7.29 29.66
CA HIS A 193 16.21 -8.17 29.12
C HIS A 193 17.48 -7.42 28.68
N LYS A 194 17.70 -6.21 29.22
CA LYS A 194 18.82 -5.29 28.88
C LYS A 194 20.21 -5.92 28.87
N GLU A 195 20.46 -6.88 29.75
CA GLU A 195 21.79 -7.46 30.01
C GLU A 195 21.86 -8.97 29.74
N SER A 196 20.85 -9.54 29.09
CA SER A 196 20.81 -10.97 28.76
C SER A 196 21.95 -11.39 27.82
N GLY A 197 22.69 -12.43 28.22
CA GLY A 197 23.70 -13.09 27.39
C GLY A 197 23.08 -14.01 26.33
N GLU A 198 23.87 -14.46 25.35
CA GLU A 198 23.43 -15.29 24.22
C GLU A 198 22.66 -16.55 24.67
N LEU A 199 23.17 -17.28 25.66
CA LEU A 199 22.50 -18.45 26.26
C LEU A 199 21.16 -18.11 26.94
N THR A 200 21.02 -16.91 27.50
CA THR A 200 19.78 -16.44 28.12
C THR A 200 18.75 -16.03 27.06
N LEU A 201 19.19 -15.39 25.97
CA LEU A 201 18.33 -14.98 24.86
C LEU A 201 17.69 -16.19 24.16
N ALA A 202 18.43 -17.29 23.99
CA ALA A 202 17.92 -18.52 23.38
C ALA A 202 16.74 -19.17 24.13
N ALA A 203 16.56 -18.87 25.42
CA ALA A 203 15.52 -19.44 26.28
C ALA A 203 14.29 -18.53 26.50
N LEU A 204 14.27 -17.33 25.89
CA LEU A 204 13.15 -16.39 26.01
C LEU A 204 11.94 -16.81 25.15
N SER A 205 10.75 -16.32 25.51
CA SER A 205 9.59 -16.43 24.60
C SER A 205 9.86 -15.68 23.29
N PRO A 206 9.21 -16.04 22.17
CA PRO A 206 9.46 -15.37 20.89
C PRO A 206 9.26 -13.86 20.93
N LYS A 207 8.29 -13.37 21.73
CA LYS A 207 8.02 -11.96 21.95
C LYS A 207 9.09 -11.29 22.82
N ASP A 208 9.49 -11.94 23.91
CA ASP A 208 10.52 -11.42 24.82
C ASP A 208 11.89 -11.37 24.15
N LEU A 209 12.20 -12.35 23.31
CA LEU A 209 13.37 -12.38 22.44
C LEU A 209 13.32 -11.26 21.39
N MET A 210 12.17 -11.04 20.74
CA MET A 210 11.98 -9.93 19.80
C MET A 210 12.22 -8.56 20.47
N HIS A 211 11.66 -8.35 21.67
CA HIS A 211 11.89 -7.15 22.49
C HIS A 211 13.36 -7.00 22.91
N ALA A 212 14.01 -8.07 23.38
CA ALA A 212 15.41 -8.05 23.81
C ALA A 212 16.36 -7.68 22.64
N LEU A 213 16.12 -8.28 21.46
CA LEU A 213 16.85 -7.97 20.23
C LEU A 213 16.67 -6.51 19.81
N LEU A 214 15.44 -5.99 19.79
CA LEU A 214 15.21 -4.57 19.50
C LEU A 214 15.89 -3.65 20.51
N SER A 215 15.78 -3.95 21.82
CA SER A 215 16.41 -3.17 22.88
C SER A 215 17.92 -3.05 22.65
N LYS A 216 18.58 -4.19 22.44
CA LYS A 216 20.03 -4.26 22.22
C LYS A 216 20.46 -3.55 20.94
N VAL A 217 19.71 -3.74 19.84
CA VAL A 217 19.96 -3.09 18.55
C VAL A 217 19.86 -1.57 18.63
N LEU A 218 18.82 -1.05 19.28
CA LEU A 218 18.60 0.39 19.40
C LEU A 218 19.62 1.05 20.33
N LYS A 219 20.03 0.36 21.40
CA LYS A 219 21.03 0.83 22.38
C LYS A 219 22.45 0.81 21.81
N GLU A 220 22.87 -0.30 21.20
CA GLU A 220 24.21 -0.43 20.59
C GLU A 220 24.33 0.24 19.21
N GLY A 221 23.21 0.69 18.63
CA GLY A 221 23.19 1.42 17.36
C GLY A 221 23.40 0.57 16.11
N ILE A 222 23.14 -0.72 16.23
CA ILE A 222 23.20 -1.70 15.15
C ILE A 222 22.23 -1.32 14.03
N GLY A 223 22.73 -1.32 12.78
CA GLY A 223 21.92 -0.97 11.61
C GLY A 223 21.09 -2.14 11.04
N ARG A 224 21.45 -3.40 11.32
CA ARG A 224 20.82 -4.59 10.73
C ARG A 224 20.83 -5.81 11.65
N LEU A 225 19.69 -6.51 11.71
CA LEU A 225 19.56 -7.91 12.16
C LEU A 225 19.28 -8.83 10.97
N TYR A 226 19.79 -10.06 11.08
CA TYR A 226 19.61 -11.15 10.13
C TYR A 226 19.07 -12.38 10.87
N PHE A 227 18.12 -13.07 10.24
CA PHE A 227 17.49 -14.28 10.75
C PHE A 227 17.71 -15.37 9.71
N GLU A 228 18.73 -16.21 9.92
CA GLU A 228 19.14 -17.33 9.05
C GLU A 228 18.42 -18.63 9.45
N ARG A 229 17.86 -19.37 8.49
CA ARG A 229 17.03 -20.55 8.73
C ARG A 229 17.82 -21.84 8.47
N LYS A 230 18.13 -22.57 9.54
CA LYS A 230 18.84 -23.86 9.50
C LYS A 230 17.82 -25.02 9.41
N PRO A 231 18.20 -26.23 8.95
CA PRO A 231 17.27 -27.37 8.88
C PRO A 231 16.66 -27.79 10.23
N GLN A 232 17.36 -27.54 11.34
CA GLN A 232 16.93 -27.92 12.70
C GLN A 232 16.54 -26.72 13.58
N GLY A 233 16.50 -25.49 13.03
CA GLY A 233 16.34 -24.28 13.83
C GLY A 233 16.65 -23.00 13.06
N GLY A 234 17.28 -22.04 13.71
CA GLY A 234 17.82 -20.85 13.04
C GLY A 234 18.92 -20.16 13.85
N ARG A 235 19.48 -19.10 13.26
CA ARG A 235 20.52 -18.26 13.85
C ARG A 235 20.12 -16.79 13.74
N ILE A 236 20.41 -16.01 14.77
CA ILE A 236 20.18 -14.56 14.78
C ILE A 236 21.54 -13.87 14.83
N LEU A 237 21.76 -12.92 13.92
CA LEU A 237 23.02 -12.19 13.74
C LEU A 237 22.75 -10.69 13.62
N TRP A 238 23.72 -9.85 13.98
CA TRP A 238 23.72 -8.43 13.65
C TRP A 238 24.92 -8.02 12.81
N SER A 239 24.78 -6.89 12.10
CA SER A 239 25.93 -6.13 11.60
C SER A 239 26.23 -4.97 12.56
N LYS A 240 27.36 -5.08 13.26
CA LYS A 240 27.90 -4.06 14.17
C LYS A 240 29.25 -3.60 13.63
N ASP A 241 29.41 -2.29 13.43
CA ASP A 241 30.63 -1.67 12.87
C ASP A 241 31.08 -2.30 11.53
N GLY A 242 30.11 -2.76 10.73
CA GLY A 242 30.31 -3.47 9.47
C GLY A 242 30.56 -4.98 9.60
N VAL A 243 30.94 -5.47 10.79
CA VAL A 243 31.21 -6.89 11.06
C VAL A 243 29.92 -7.65 11.36
N LEU A 244 29.76 -8.83 10.77
CA LEU A 244 28.64 -9.74 11.07
C LEU A 244 28.98 -10.58 12.31
N GLN A 245 28.12 -10.58 13.32
CA GLN A 245 28.33 -11.27 14.60
C GLN A 245 27.10 -12.10 14.99
N SER A 246 27.32 -13.26 15.63
CA SER A 246 26.25 -14.06 16.23
C SER A 246 25.66 -13.32 17.43
N VAL A 247 24.34 -13.43 17.59
CA VAL A 247 23.58 -12.95 18.76
C VAL A 247 22.93 -14.11 19.48
N VAL A 248 22.41 -15.05 18.68
CA VAL A 248 21.90 -16.35 19.12
C VAL A 248 22.28 -17.39 18.06
N GLU A 249 23.31 -18.20 18.34
CA GLU A 249 23.87 -19.18 17.40
C GLU A 249 22.88 -20.27 16.98
N SER A 250 22.01 -20.67 17.91
CA SER A 250 20.95 -21.65 17.73
C SER A 250 19.69 -21.23 18.47
N VAL A 251 18.59 -21.11 17.73
CA VAL A 251 17.21 -21.04 18.23
C VAL A 251 16.46 -22.22 17.63
N ASP A 252 15.55 -22.85 18.38
CA ASP A 252 14.76 -23.96 17.85
C ASP A 252 13.83 -23.54 16.69
N ALA A 253 13.38 -24.51 15.92
CA ALA A 253 12.63 -24.25 14.69
C ALA A 253 11.27 -23.56 14.91
N ILE A 254 10.68 -23.67 16.10
CA ILE A 254 9.37 -23.11 16.46
C ILE A 254 9.57 -21.68 17.00
N ALA A 255 10.42 -21.48 18.01
CA ALA A 255 10.65 -20.15 18.56
C ALA A 255 11.25 -19.19 17.52
N PHE A 256 12.15 -19.66 16.64
CA PHE A 256 12.72 -18.85 15.56
C PHE A 256 11.65 -18.32 14.60
N GLN A 257 10.71 -19.17 14.16
CA GLN A 257 9.59 -18.74 13.31
C GLN A 257 8.61 -17.85 14.11
N GLY A 258 8.49 -18.09 15.41
CA GLY A 258 7.80 -17.20 16.35
C GLY A 258 8.38 -15.78 16.34
N VAL A 259 9.71 -15.61 16.44
CA VAL A 259 10.36 -14.29 16.41
C VAL A 259 10.10 -13.57 15.08
N ILE A 260 10.17 -14.28 13.95
CA ILE A 260 9.80 -13.74 12.63
C ILE A 260 8.32 -13.31 12.62
N ASN A 261 7.42 -14.09 13.23
CA ASN A 261 6.01 -13.77 13.33
C ASN A 261 5.73 -12.54 14.23
N GLU A 262 6.48 -12.34 15.32
CA GLU A 262 6.36 -11.13 16.15
C GLU A 262 6.90 -9.88 15.43
N PHE A 263 7.96 -10.00 14.63
CA PHE A 263 8.38 -8.92 13.73
C PHE A 263 7.38 -8.65 12.60
N LYS A 264 6.72 -9.69 12.06
CA LYS A 264 5.60 -9.54 11.12
C LYS A 264 4.46 -8.74 11.74
N LEU A 265 4.03 -9.08 12.96
CA LEU A 265 3.00 -8.35 13.71
C LEU A 265 3.37 -6.88 13.94
N LEU A 266 4.57 -6.61 14.46
CA LEU A 266 5.09 -5.25 14.69
C LEU A 266 5.08 -4.39 13.41
N THR A 267 5.31 -5.01 12.25
CA THR A 267 5.44 -4.35 10.93
C THR A 267 4.19 -4.47 10.05
N HIS A 268 3.06 -4.92 10.60
CA HIS A 268 1.77 -5.12 9.92
C HIS A 268 1.84 -6.06 8.69
N LEU A 269 2.83 -6.96 8.64
CA LEU A 269 2.95 -7.99 7.61
C LEU A 269 2.13 -9.23 8.00
N SER A 270 1.40 -9.80 7.04
CA SER A 270 0.59 -11.01 7.27
C SER A 270 1.43 -12.18 7.80
N LEU A 271 0.91 -12.85 8.84
CA LEU A 271 1.51 -14.05 9.45
C LEU A 271 1.62 -15.24 8.49
N ILE A 272 0.84 -15.27 7.40
CA ILE A 272 0.90 -16.33 6.39
C ILE A 272 2.35 -16.42 5.84
N PRO A 273 2.93 -17.63 5.69
CA PRO A 273 4.24 -17.81 5.10
C PRO A 273 4.33 -17.21 3.68
N VAL A 274 5.42 -16.49 3.39
CA VAL A 274 5.59 -15.84 2.09
C VAL A 274 6.06 -16.85 1.03
N HIS A 275 5.47 -16.82 -0.17
CA HIS A 275 5.94 -17.61 -1.33
C HIS A 275 6.92 -16.85 -2.25
N LYS A 276 7.13 -15.55 -1.99
CA LYS A 276 8.11 -14.69 -2.67
C LYS A 276 8.61 -13.65 -1.68
N PRO A 277 9.83 -13.10 -1.82
CA PRO A 277 10.33 -12.06 -0.93
C PRO A 277 9.34 -10.90 -0.80
N ARG A 278 8.99 -10.56 0.45
CA ARG A 278 8.18 -9.39 0.80
C ARG A 278 9.02 -8.42 1.61
N GLN A 279 8.69 -7.14 1.52
CA GLN A 279 9.30 -6.09 2.33
C GLN A 279 8.22 -5.11 2.77
N VAL A 280 8.30 -4.66 4.01
CA VAL A 280 7.47 -3.62 4.62
C VAL A 280 8.36 -2.60 5.32
N GLU A 281 7.89 -1.36 5.42
CA GLU A 281 8.63 -0.25 6.03
C GLU A 281 7.67 0.54 6.92
N ILE A 282 8.04 0.77 8.19
CA ILE A 282 7.22 1.50 9.16
C ILE A 282 8.05 2.56 9.90
N GLU A 283 7.54 3.79 9.99
CA GLU A 283 8.13 4.80 10.88
C GLU A 283 7.64 4.60 12.31
N ARG A 284 8.54 4.83 13.28
CA ARG A 284 8.27 4.82 14.72
C ARG A 284 9.11 5.89 15.43
N LEU A 285 8.68 6.28 16.63
CA LEU A 285 9.44 7.08 17.60
C LEU A 285 10.04 6.18 18.68
N TYR A 286 11.35 6.27 18.93
CA TYR A 286 11.99 5.64 20.08
C TYR A 286 12.81 6.71 20.83
N GLN A 287 12.49 6.96 22.09
CA GLN A 287 13.09 8.06 22.88
C GLN A 287 13.02 9.39 22.10
N ASP A 288 11.80 9.74 21.66
CA ASP A 288 11.43 10.87 20.79
C ASP A 288 12.17 10.96 19.43
N THR A 289 13.07 10.02 19.15
CA THR A 289 13.88 9.96 17.93
C THR A 289 13.14 9.16 16.85
N ARG A 290 12.91 9.77 15.69
CA ARG A 290 12.36 9.06 14.52
C ARG A 290 13.32 8.00 14.01
N LEU A 291 12.78 6.82 13.76
CA LEU A 291 13.43 5.73 13.05
C LEU A 291 12.46 5.08 12.05
N LEU A 292 13.02 4.43 11.03
CA LEU A 292 12.29 3.60 10.07
C LEU A 292 12.77 2.15 10.23
N LEU A 293 11.84 1.25 10.54
CA LEU A 293 12.08 -0.19 10.53
C LEU A 293 11.72 -0.73 9.14
N ARG A 294 12.73 -1.22 8.42
CA ARG A 294 12.58 -1.86 7.11
C ARG A 294 12.74 -3.37 7.31
N PHE A 295 11.62 -4.09 7.29
CA PHE A 295 11.59 -5.54 7.52
C PHE A 295 11.37 -6.28 6.20
N ARG A 296 12.22 -7.26 5.92
CA ARG A 296 12.16 -8.11 4.73
C ARG A 296 12.02 -9.56 5.16
N VAL A 297 11.10 -10.31 4.54
CA VAL A 297 10.90 -11.75 4.77
C VAL A 297 11.04 -12.49 3.44
N MET A 298 11.74 -13.62 3.44
CA MET A 298 12.08 -14.41 2.26
C MET A 298 11.74 -15.89 2.47
N PRO A 299 11.23 -16.59 1.45
CA PRO A 299 11.00 -18.03 1.51
C PRO A 299 12.31 -18.81 1.49
N THR A 300 12.38 -19.91 2.25
CA THR A 300 13.44 -20.93 2.15
C THR A 300 12.82 -22.34 2.12
N ALA A 301 13.65 -23.36 1.88
CA ALA A 301 13.22 -24.75 1.95
C ALA A 301 12.73 -25.20 3.34
N ASN A 302 13.15 -24.51 4.41
CA ASN A 302 12.95 -24.94 5.81
C ASN A 302 11.98 -24.03 6.59
N GLY A 303 11.34 -23.05 5.93
CA GLY A 303 10.54 -22.00 6.56
C GLY A 303 10.88 -20.62 5.99
N GLU A 304 10.80 -19.58 6.82
CA GLU A 304 11.16 -18.21 6.41
C GLU A 304 12.53 -17.77 6.95
N GLU A 305 13.19 -16.90 6.19
CA GLU A 305 14.30 -16.07 6.65
C GLU A 305 13.89 -14.60 6.65
N ALA A 306 14.58 -13.79 7.44
CA ALA A 306 14.27 -12.37 7.54
C ALA A 306 15.50 -11.47 7.68
N THR A 307 15.29 -10.18 7.39
CA THR A 307 16.26 -9.12 7.66
C THR A 307 15.51 -7.90 8.16
N LEU A 308 15.91 -7.37 9.31
CA LEU A 308 15.43 -6.09 9.83
C LEU A 308 16.55 -5.06 9.66
N GLN A 309 16.29 -3.98 8.95
CA GLN A 309 17.18 -2.82 8.88
C GLN A 309 16.57 -1.68 9.69
N VAL A 310 17.36 -1.06 10.56
CA VAL A 310 16.99 0.09 11.38
C VAL A 310 17.66 1.33 10.80
N LEU A 311 16.86 2.21 10.21
CA LEU A 311 17.33 3.49 9.65
C LEU A 311 17.00 4.62 10.61
N ARG A 312 18.02 5.37 11.03
CA ARG A 312 17.93 6.48 11.99
C ARG A 312 18.96 7.57 11.68
N GLY A 313 18.78 8.77 12.22
CA GLY A 313 19.73 9.87 12.04
C GLY A 313 20.04 10.19 10.57
N SER A 314 21.32 10.28 10.22
CA SER A 314 21.79 10.53 8.84
C SER A 314 21.31 9.47 7.84
N ALA A 315 21.27 8.19 8.23
CA ALA A 315 20.82 7.10 7.35
C ALA A 315 19.32 7.20 7.03
N LEU A 316 18.49 7.67 7.97
CA LEU A 316 17.07 7.95 7.73
C LEU A 316 16.90 9.17 6.81
N ARG A 317 17.60 10.28 7.10
CA ARG A 317 17.56 11.50 6.27
C ARG A 317 17.97 11.21 4.83
N PHE A 318 19.05 10.45 4.62
CA PHE A 318 19.49 10.02 3.29
C PHE A 318 18.42 9.20 2.57
N TYR A 319 17.77 8.26 3.26
CA TYR A 319 16.69 7.46 2.68
C TYR A 319 15.47 8.30 2.29
N GLN A 320 15.04 9.21 3.16
CA GLN A 320 13.93 10.13 2.90
C GLN A 320 14.26 11.07 1.72
N GLN A 321 15.49 11.61 1.64
CA GLN A 321 15.94 12.38 0.47
C GLN A 321 15.90 11.54 -0.81
N GLN A 322 16.39 10.29 -0.78
CA GLN A 322 16.37 9.40 -1.95
C GLN A 322 14.93 9.12 -2.44
N GLN A 323 13.95 9.04 -1.54
CA GLN A 323 12.53 8.92 -1.91
C GLN A 323 12.00 10.20 -2.56
N ILE A 324 12.31 11.38 -2.00
CA ILE A 324 11.94 12.69 -2.59
C ILE A 324 12.56 12.83 -3.99
N ASP A 325 13.86 12.54 -4.14
CA ASP A 325 14.56 12.60 -5.43
C ASP A 325 13.96 11.61 -6.44
N LYS A 326 13.47 10.44 -6.00
CA LYS A 326 12.77 9.49 -6.87
C LYS A 326 11.43 10.04 -7.31
N LEU A 327 10.60 10.50 -6.36
CA LEU A 327 9.28 11.08 -6.65
C LEU A 327 9.38 12.28 -7.61
N GLY A 328 10.38 13.15 -7.42
CA GLY A 328 10.64 14.27 -8.34
C GLY A 328 10.99 13.84 -9.77
N ARG A 329 11.76 12.76 -9.94
CA ARG A 329 12.05 12.16 -11.27
C ARG A 329 10.82 11.49 -11.88
N ASP A 330 10.07 10.73 -11.09
CA ASP A 330 8.83 10.07 -11.54
C ASP A 330 7.76 11.10 -11.96
N ALA A 331 7.65 12.21 -11.21
CA ALA A 331 6.78 13.34 -11.55
C ALA A 331 7.25 14.07 -12.82
N LEU A 332 8.54 14.36 -12.97
CA LEU A 332 9.10 15.01 -14.17
C LEU A 332 8.86 14.17 -15.44
N ASN A 333 9.08 12.86 -15.38
CA ASN A 333 8.80 11.93 -16.47
C ASN A 333 7.30 11.94 -16.84
N THR A 334 6.43 12.05 -15.83
CA THR A 334 4.97 12.14 -16.01
C THR A 334 4.57 13.47 -16.66
N ALA A 335 5.16 14.59 -16.24
CA ALA A 335 4.94 15.92 -16.83
C ALA A 335 5.42 16.00 -18.28
N GLN A 336 6.58 15.44 -18.61
CA GLN A 336 7.06 15.31 -20.00
C GLN A 336 6.09 14.49 -20.86
N THR A 337 5.58 13.38 -20.31
CA THR A 337 4.57 12.55 -20.98
C THR A 337 3.28 13.33 -21.23
N LEU A 338 2.80 14.10 -20.25
CA LEU A 338 1.64 14.98 -20.41
C LEU A 338 1.87 16.05 -21.49
N GLN A 339 3.04 16.70 -21.50
CA GLN A 339 3.39 17.70 -22.52
C GLN A 339 3.40 17.12 -23.94
N MET A 340 3.91 15.90 -24.12
CA MET A 340 3.84 15.19 -25.41
C MET A 340 2.40 14.90 -25.85
N ARG A 341 1.52 14.48 -24.92
CA ARG A 341 0.09 14.27 -25.22
C ARG A 341 -0.62 15.58 -25.58
N LEU A 342 -0.33 16.66 -24.87
CA LEU A 342 -0.88 18.00 -25.15
C LEU A 342 -0.45 18.55 -26.51
N ASN A 343 0.83 18.36 -26.88
CA ASN A 343 1.30 18.68 -28.23
C ASN A 343 0.51 17.90 -29.29
N ALA A 344 0.40 16.58 -29.13
CA ALA A 344 -0.34 15.74 -30.07
C ALA A 344 -1.85 16.09 -30.16
N ILE A 345 -2.49 16.53 -29.06
CA ILE A 345 -3.87 17.02 -29.08
C ILE A 345 -3.96 18.33 -29.88
N ARG A 346 -3.09 19.31 -29.59
CA ARG A 346 -3.03 20.61 -30.28
C ARG A 346 -2.85 20.44 -31.79
N ASP A 347 -1.92 19.58 -32.20
CA ASP A 347 -1.57 19.41 -33.60
C ASP A 347 -2.67 18.65 -34.36
N ARG A 348 -3.33 17.66 -33.71
CA ARG A 348 -4.52 17.00 -34.27
C ARG A 348 -5.72 17.93 -34.38
N ALA A 349 -5.94 18.82 -33.42
CA ALA A 349 -7.01 19.82 -33.47
C ALA A 349 -6.77 20.86 -34.58
N ARG A 350 -5.51 21.26 -34.82
CA ARG A 350 -5.12 22.11 -35.96
C ARG A 350 -5.30 21.43 -37.32
N GLN A 351 -5.06 20.11 -37.39
CA GLN A 351 -5.24 19.32 -38.62
C GLN A 351 -6.70 18.97 -38.91
N ASN A 352 -7.55 18.87 -37.88
CA ASN A 352 -8.96 18.50 -38.01
C ASN A 352 -9.87 19.69 -37.66
N LEU A 353 -10.24 20.47 -38.68
CA LEU A 353 -11.20 21.59 -38.60
C LEU A 353 -12.59 21.23 -38.03
N THR A 354 -12.88 19.94 -37.82
CA THR A 354 -14.11 19.42 -37.20
C THR A 354 -13.97 19.16 -35.69
N TYR A 355 -12.99 19.75 -35.01
CA TYR A 355 -12.86 19.66 -33.55
C TYR A 355 -13.98 20.46 -32.86
N SER A 356 -15.10 19.79 -32.55
CA SER A 356 -16.20 20.41 -31.80
C SER A 356 -15.80 20.60 -30.33
N PRO A 357 -15.69 21.85 -29.83
CA PRO A 357 -15.19 22.09 -28.47
C PRO A 357 -16.18 21.65 -27.38
N ALA A 358 -17.48 21.54 -27.71
CA ALA A 358 -18.59 21.27 -26.78
C ALA A 358 -18.67 19.81 -26.28
N ARG A 359 -17.57 19.03 -26.34
CA ARG A 359 -17.51 17.62 -25.89
C ARG A 359 -16.19 17.22 -25.20
N SER A 360 -15.41 18.17 -24.68
CA SER A 360 -14.19 17.87 -23.91
C SER A 360 -14.03 18.72 -22.65
N GLU A 361 -14.80 18.35 -21.63
CA GLU A 361 -14.65 18.81 -20.23
C GLU A 361 -13.23 18.57 -19.67
N THR A 362 -12.48 17.66 -20.30
CA THR A 362 -11.09 17.33 -19.98
C THR A 362 -10.12 18.51 -20.10
N LEU A 363 -10.36 19.47 -20.99
CA LEU A 363 -9.44 20.61 -21.18
C LEU A 363 -9.54 21.65 -20.03
N PRO A 364 -10.73 22.13 -19.63
CA PRO A 364 -10.88 22.92 -18.41
C PRO A 364 -10.36 22.22 -17.16
N ALA A 365 -10.69 20.94 -16.96
CA ALA A 365 -10.22 20.16 -15.82
C ALA A 365 -8.69 20.03 -15.76
N LEU A 366 -8.03 19.91 -16.92
CA LEU A 366 -6.58 19.85 -16.99
C LEU A 366 -5.91 21.22 -16.74
N ILE A 367 -6.54 22.32 -17.18
CA ILE A 367 -6.07 23.68 -16.85
C ILE A 367 -6.09 23.88 -15.33
N GLU A 368 -7.15 23.44 -14.66
CA GLU A 368 -7.25 23.57 -13.20
C GLU A 368 -6.24 22.68 -12.47
N LEU A 369 -6.06 21.43 -12.92
CA LEU A 369 -5.02 20.54 -12.41
C LEU A 369 -3.61 21.15 -12.57
N LEU A 370 -3.33 21.81 -13.69
CA LEU A 370 -2.05 22.48 -13.93
C LEU A 370 -1.80 23.64 -12.95
N LYS A 371 -2.81 24.48 -12.66
CA LYS A 371 -2.71 25.52 -11.61
C LYS A 371 -2.46 24.91 -10.23
N GLN A 372 -3.19 23.86 -9.87
CA GLN A 372 -3.05 23.21 -8.57
C GLN A 372 -1.66 22.60 -8.37
N MET A 373 -1.08 21.99 -9.42
CA MET A 373 0.31 21.53 -9.40
C MET A 373 1.32 22.70 -9.32
N GLU A 374 1.05 23.82 -9.99
CA GLU A 374 1.92 25.01 -9.90
C GLU A 374 1.96 25.56 -8.47
N ILE A 375 0.80 25.70 -7.81
CA ILE A 375 0.69 26.13 -6.41
C ILE A 375 1.48 25.16 -5.50
N GLN A 376 1.27 23.85 -5.62
CA GLN A 376 1.99 22.85 -4.83
C GLN A 376 3.52 22.91 -5.04
N VAL A 377 3.99 23.20 -6.26
CA VAL A 377 5.42 23.38 -6.53
C VAL A 377 5.95 24.67 -5.88
N GLN A 378 5.20 25.76 -5.90
CA GLN A 378 5.57 27.01 -5.23
C GLN A 378 5.62 26.84 -3.70
N GLU A 379 4.65 26.13 -3.10
CA GLU A 379 4.64 25.77 -1.68
C GLU A 379 5.88 24.93 -1.29
N MET A 380 6.22 23.91 -2.09
CA MET A 380 7.43 23.10 -1.85
C MET A 380 8.72 23.92 -1.95
N ILE A 381 8.80 24.92 -2.83
CA ILE A 381 9.96 25.83 -2.93
C ILE A 381 10.04 26.73 -1.69
N ALA A 382 8.93 27.34 -1.28
CA ALA A 382 8.87 28.19 -0.09
C ALA A 382 9.22 27.42 1.21
N ALA A 383 8.73 26.19 1.35
CA ALA A 383 9.08 25.29 2.44
C ALA A 383 10.58 24.92 2.44
N ARG A 384 11.17 24.71 1.26
CA ARG A 384 12.61 24.42 1.12
C ARG A 384 13.49 25.61 1.51
N ASP A 385 13.13 26.81 1.09
CA ASP A 385 14.00 27.96 1.26
C ASP A 385 13.86 28.60 2.66
N SER A 386 12.69 28.53 3.29
CA SER A 386 12.52 28.85 4.72
C SER A 386 13.32 27.89 5.65
N LEU A 387 13.44 26.61 5.30
CA LEU A 387 14.34 25.67 6.00
C LEU A 387 15.83 26.06 5.91
N LYS A 388 16.26 26.77 4.86
CA LYS A 388 17.65 27.27 4.73
C LYS A 388 17.89 28.53 5.54
N GLU A 389 16.90 29.41 5.68
CA GLU A 389 17.05 30.60 6.52
C GLU A 389 17.14 30.25 8.01
N ALA A 390 16.43 29.19 8.44
CA ALA A 390 16.50 28.67 9.80
C ALA A 390 17.87 28.06 10.18
N ASP A 391 18.59 27.48 9.22
CA ASP A 391 19.91 26.84 9.43
C ASP A 391 21.09 27.83 9.30
N LYS A 392 20.79 29.13 9.08
CA LYS A 392 21.79 30.19 8.98
C LYS A 392 22.27 30.60 10.39
N PRO A 393 23.56 30.46 10.73
CA PRO A 393 24.04 30.76 12.07
C PRO A 393 23.83 32.24 12.40
N LYS A 394 23.24 32.52 13.57
CA LYS A 394 23.12 33.89 14.08
C LYS A 394 24.53 34.42 14.38
N SER A 395 25.05 35.26 13.48
CA SER A 395 26.22 36.09 13.76
C SER A 395 25.90 36.99 14.94
N SER A 396 26.58 36.78 16.06
CA SER A 396 26.46 37.67 17.22
C SER A 396 26.96 39.07 16.82
N PRO A 397 26.25 40.15 17.16
CA PRO A 397 26.84 41.48 17.09
C PRO A 397 27.94 41.58 18.14
N GLU A 398 29.13 42.04 17.76
CA GLU A 398 30.15 42.50 18.70
C GLU A 398 29.70 43.83 19.31
N GLY A 399 29.98 44.03 20.61
CA GLY A 399 29.62 45.22 21.38
C GLY A 399 30.24 45.18 22.77
#